data_AF-A0A238JAW5-F1
#
_entry.id   AF-A0A238JAW5-F1
#
_cell.length_a   1.000
_cell.length_b   1.000
_cell.length_c   1.000
_cell.angle_alpha   90.00
_cell.angle_beta   90.00
_cell.angle_gamma   90.00
#
_symmetry.space_group_name_H-M   'P 1'
#
loop_
_entity.id
_entity.type
_entity.pdbx_description
1 polymer ?
#
loop_
_entity_poly.entity_id
_entity_poly.type
_entity_poly.pdbx_seq_one_letter_code
_entity_poly.pdbx_strand_id
1 'polypeptide(L)'
;MNGTVIAFFMAAVVAAIIGTVIWDSRRRKRRRASLHQDSSGTWVWTDFDGSTRSSRTHPEEKGGDWYNEPGGGGYDGGSDGGGDGGGGGGD
;
A
#
# COMPACT_ATOMS: atom_id res chain seq x y z
N MET A 1 -6.82 36.60 -14.96
CA MET A 1 -7.37 35.25 -14.73
C MET A 1 -8.78 35.42 -14.19
N ASN A 2 -9.78 34.91 -14.91
CA ASN A 2 -11.20 35.14 -14.58
C ASN A 2 -11.55 34.31 -13.35
N GLY A 3 -12.27 34.88 -12.36
CA GLY A 3 -12.61 34.20 -11.10
C GLY A 3 -13.30 32.84 -11.30
N THR A 4 -14.01 32.67 -12.42
CA THR A 4 -14.61 31.40 -12.84
C THR A 4 -13.59 30.29 -13.08
N VAL A 5 -12.42 30.60 -13.65
CA VAL A 5 -11.34 29.61 -13.90
C VAL A 5 -10.73 29.16 -12.58
N ILE A 6 -10.57 30.07 -11.62
CA ILE A 6 -10.06 29.77 -10.27
C ILE A 6 -11.06 28.87 -9.52
N ALA A 7 -12.36 29.13 -9.63
CA ALA A 7 -13.40 28.30 -9.01
C ALA A 7 -13.41 26.87 -9.56
N PHE A 8 -13.32 26.68 -10.88
CA PHE A 8 -13.22 25.34 -11.48
C PHE A 8 -11.94 24.61 -11.07
N PHE A 9 -10.81 25.32 -11.00
CA PHE A 9 -9.55 24.72 -10.55
C PHE A 9 -9.63 24.25 -9.09
N MET A 10 -10.18 25.07 -8.19
CA MET A 10 -10.39 24.68 -6.79
C MET A 10 -11.35 23.49 -6.66
N ALA A 11 -12.44 23.48 -7.42
CA ALA A 11 -13.37 22.35 -7.42
C ALA A 11 -12.70 21.04 -7.89
N ALA A 12 -11.85 21.11 -8.91
CA ALA A 12 -11.10 19.95 -9.40
C ALA A 12 -10.10 19.42 -8.35
N VAL A 13 -9.39 20.31 -7.66
CA VAL A 13 -8.47 19.95 -6.57
C VAL A 13 -9.22 19.26 -5.44
N VAL A 14 -10.36 19.81 -5.00
CA VAL A 14 -11.19 19.21 -3.95
C VAL A 14 -11.72 17.84 -4.38
N ALA A 15 -12.20 17.71 -5.62
CA ALA A 15 -12.65 16.43 -6.15
C ALA A 15 -11.54 15.38 -6.20
N ALA A 16 -10.32 15.77 -6.58
CA ALA A 16 -9.16 14.87 -6.58
C ALA A 16 -8.82 14.40 -5.17
N ILE A 17 -8.82 15.30 -4.18
CA ILE A 17 -8.58 14.95 -2.78
C ILE A 17 -9.64 13.96 -2.29
N ILE A 18 -10.92 14.25 -2.50
CA ILE A 18 -12.02 13.37 -2.09
C ILE A 18 -11.88 11.99 -2.77
N GLY A 19 -11.54 11.96 -4.05
CA GLY A 19 -11.30 10.73 -4.80
C GLY A 19 -10.19 9.89 -4.16
N THR A 20 -9.05 10.49 -3.82
CA THR A 20 -7.93 9.79 -3.17
C THR A 20 -8.30 9.25 -1.79
N VAL A 21 -9.03 10.01 -0.97
CA VAL A 21 -9.47 9.60 0.37
C VAL A 21 -10.44 8.41 0.30
N ILE A 22 -11.41 8.45 -0.61
CA ILE A 22 -12.37 7.35 -0.79
C ILE A 22 -11.66 6.08 -1.28
N TRP A 23 -10.72 6.25 -2.22
CA TRP A 23 -9.94 5.15 -2.76
C TRP A 23 -9.09 4.48 -1.68
N ASP A 24 -8.40 5.28 -0.87
CA ASP A 24 -7.59 4.78 0.24
C ASP A 24 -8.43 4.10 1.33
N SER A 25 -9.58 4.68 1.70
CA SER A 25 -10.50 4.06 2.65
C SER A 25 -11.01 2.69 2.17
N ARG A 26 -11.32 2.57 0.87
CA ARG A 26 -11.71 1.28 0.27
C ARG A 26 -10.57 0.27 0.26
N ARG A 27 -9.33 0.71 -0.01
CA ARG A 27 -8.14 -0.15 0.03
C ARG A 27 -7.95 -0.78 1.40
N ARG A 28 -7.99 0.03 2.46
CA ARG A 28 -7.84 -0.45 3.84
C ARG A 28 -8.94 -1.42 4.24
N LYS A 29 -10.19 -1.14 3.88
CA LYS A 29 -11.31 -2.04 4.17
C LYS A 29 -11.13 -3.43 3.54
N ARG A 30 -10.66 -3.50 2.29
CA ARG A 30 -10.45 -4.80 1.61
C ARG A 30 -9.31 -5.59 2.22
N ARG A 31 -8.17 -4.94 2.52
CA ARG A 31 -7.03 -5.60 3.16
C ARG A 31 -7.36 -6.10 4.57
N ARG A 32 -8.08 -5.31 5.37
CA ARG A 32 -8.57 -5.74 6.70
C ARG A 32 -9.53 -6.92 6.63
N ALA A 33 -10.36 -6.99 5.58
CA ALA A 33 -11.33 -8.08 5.42
C ALA A 33 -10.66 -9.42 5.06
N SER A 34 -9.50 -9.40 4.38
CA SER A 34 -8.74 -10.59 4.03
C SER A 34 -7.64 -10.93 5.05
N LEU A 35 -7.37 -10.03 6.01
CA LEU A 35 -6.34 -10.22 7.02
C LEU A 35 -6.70 -11.37 7.96
N HIS A 36 -5.82 -12.35 8.04
CA HIS A 36 -5.90 -13.44 8.98
C HIS A 36 -4.50 -13.88 9.40
N GLN A 37 -4.42 -14.63 10.49
CA GLN A 37 -3.16 -15.21 10.95
C GLN A 37 -3.09 -16.67 10.50
N ASP A 38 -1.96 -17.08 9.94
CA ASP A 38 -1.72 -18.48 9.59
C ASP A 38 -1.31 -19.32 10.82
N SER A 39 -1.17 -20.63 10.63
CA SER A 39 -0.76 -21.55 11.70
C SER A 39 0.67 -21.34 12.23
N SER A 40 1.49 -20.57 11.51
CA SER A 40 2.85 -20.19 11.93
C SER A 40 2.88 -18.90 12.76
N GLY A 41 1.73 -18.23 12.91
CA GLY A 41 1.64 -16.92 13.57
C GLY A 41 1.94 -15.74 12.65
N THR A 42 2.10 -15.97 11.34
CA THR A 42 2.34 -14.93 10.34
C THR A 42 1.01 -14.31 9.91
N TRP A 43 0.96 -12.98 9.80
CA TRP A 43 -0.20 -12.26 9.29
C TRP A 43 -0.20 -12.30 7.77
N VAL A 44 -1.32 -12.71 7.18
CA VAL A 44 -1.49 -12.86 5.73
C VAL A 44 -2.71 -12.07 5.29
N TRP A 45 -2.58 -11.34 4.19
CA TRP A 45 -3.69 -10.60 3.58
C TRP A 45 -3.58 -10.59 2.06
N THR A 46 -4.71 -10.33 1.41
CA THR A 46 -4.75 -10.10 -0.04
C THR A 46 -4.67 -8.61 -0.32
N ASP A 47 -3.69 -8.22 -1.13
CA ASP A 47 -3.50 -6.86 -1.60
C ASP A 47 -4.43 -6.55 -2.79
N PHE A 48 -4.46 -5.28 -3.22
CA PHE A 48 -5.41 -4.80 -4.22
C PHE A 48 -5.22 -5.43 -5.61
N ASP A 49 -3.98 -5.78 -5.96
CA ASP A 49 -3.65 -6.50 -7.20
C ASP A 49 -4.04 -7.99 -7.16
N GLY A 50 -4.61 -8.44 -6.03
CA GLY A 50 -4.92 -9.85 -5.80
C GLY A 50 -3.71 -10.67 -5.34
N SER A 51 -2.55 -10.04 -5.16
CA SER A 51 -1.39 -10.71 -4.59
C SER A 51 -1.60 -11.01 -3.11
N THR A 52 -1.06 -12.13 -2.67
CA THR A 52 -1.00 -12.45 -1.24
C THR A 52 0.27 -11.87 -0.66
N ARG A 53 0.13 -11.12 0.42
CA ARG A 53 1.24 -10.56 1.21
C ARG A 53 1.22 -11.16 2.60
N SER A 54 2.39 -11.23 3.22
CA SER A 54 2.52 -11.72 4.57
C SER A 54 3.55 -10.92 5.36
N SER A 55 3.32 -10.79 6.66
CA SER A 55 4.23 -10.10 7.58
C SER A 55 4.21 -10.79 8.94
N ARG A 56 5.37 -10.79 9.62
CA ARG A 56 5.49 -11.34 10.98
C ARG A 56 4.93 -10.39 12.04
N THR A 57 4.88 -9.10 11.72
CA THR A 57 4.31 -8.06 12.57
C THR A 57 2.90 -7.78 12.09
N HIS A 58 1.97 -7.50 13.02
CA HIS A 58 0.63 -7.12 12.61
C HIS A 58 0.71 -5.87 11.71
N PRO A 59 0.10 -5.84 10.52
CA PRO A 59 0.35 -4.79 9.52
C PRO A 59 0.01 -3.37 10.00
N GLU A 60 -0.88 -3.23 10.99
CA GLU A 60 -1.28 -1.94 11.57
C GLU A 60 -0.46 -1.49 12.77
N GLU A 61 0.37 -2.38 13.32
CA GLU A 61 1.20 -2.05 14.47
C GLU A 61 2.46 -1.30 14.04
N LYS A 62 3.12 -0.65 15.00
CA LYS A 62 4.36 0.10 14.73
C LYS A 62 5.41 -0.84 14.12
N GLY A 63 5.83 -0.52 12.90
CA GLY A 63 6.76 -1.34 12.12
C GLY A 63 6.10 -2.41 11.24
N GLY A 64 4.77 -2.45 11.18
CA GLY A 64 3.99 -3.23 10.22
C GLY A 64 3.84 -2.51 8.87
N ASP A 65 3.55 -3.29 7.84
CA ASP A 65 3.54 -2.85 6.43
C ASP A 65 2.57 -1.69 6.13
N TRP A 66 1.50 -1.52 6.92
CA TRP A 66 0.52 -0.45 6.71
C TRP A 66 0.76 0.76 7.63
N TYR A 67 1.83 0.75 8.42
CA TYR A 67 1.95 1.64 9.57
C TYR A 67 2.10 3.14 9.25
N ASN A 68 2.87 3.71 8.33
CA ASN A 68 3.67 3.38 7.15
C ASN A 68 3.25 3.80 5.67
N GLU A 69 2.08 3.48 5.10
CA GLU A 69 1.59 4.08 3.81
C GLU A 69 1.12 5.56 3.87
N PRO A 70 1.21 6.41 2.83
CA PRO A 70 0.67 7.79 2.88
C PRO A 70 -0.86 7.78 3.10
N GLY A 71 -1.27 7.91 4.37
CA GLY A 71 -2.58 7.52 4.89
C GLY A 71 -2.51 6.87 6.29
N GLY A 72 -1.49 6.09 6.58
CA GLY A 72 -0.92 5.87 7.90
C GLY A 72 0.55 5.66 7.62
N GLY A 73 1.41 6.67 7.83
CA GLY A 73 2.64 6.94 7.03
C GLY A 73 3.98 6.49 7.60
N GLY A 74 4.98 6.35 6.70
CA GLY A 74 6.32 5.75 6.89
C GLY A 74 6.71 4.61 5.90
N TYR A 75 6.78 4.87 4.61
CA TYR A 75 7.73 4.12 3.78
C TYR A 75 9.11 4.29 4.42
N ASP A 76 9.80 3.21 4.78
CA ASP A 76 11.25 3.18 5.00
C ASP A 76 11.72 1.72 5.17
N GLY A 77 12.56 1.25 4.24
CA GLY A 77 13.58 0.24 4.52
C GLY A 77 13.38 -1.15 3.92
N GLY A 78 13.70 -1.28 2.63
CA GLY A 78 13.90 -2.59 2.00
C GLY A 78 14.34 -2.46 0.55
N SER A 79 15.53 -1.88 0.34
CA SER A 79 16.17 -1.67 -0.95
C SER A 79 16.02 -2.83 -1.92
N ASP A 80 15.73 -2.47 -3.15
CA ASP A 80 15.95 -3.31 -4.33
C ASP A 80 17.41 -3.77 -4.38
N GLY A 81 17.58 -5.08 -4.53
CA GLY A 81 18.82 -5.72 -4.94
C GLY A 81 18.47 -6.78 -5.99
N GLY A 82 18.03 -6.33 -7.17
CA GLY A 82 17.88 -7.19 -8.34
C GLY A 82 19.23 -7.58 -8.93
N GLY A 83 19.27 -8.75 -9.58
CA GLY A 83 20.44 -9.24 -10.28
C GLY A 83 20.17 -10.60 -10.93
N ASP A 84 19.72 -10.56 -12.18
CA ASP A 84 19.54 -11.71 -13.06
C ASP A 84 20.89 -12.29 -13.52
N GLY A 85 20.92 -13.62 -13.77
CA GLY A 85 22.05 -14.34 -14.41
C GLY A 85 22.60 -15.43 -13.49
N GLY A 86 22.75 -16.71 -13.85
CA GLY A 86 22.84 -17.34 -15.15
C GLY A 86 23.99 -18.36 -15.09
N GLY A 87 23.70 -19.65 -15.25
CA GLY A 87 24.61 -20.66 -15.83
C GLY A 87 25.71 -21.31 -14.97
N GLY A 88 25.76 -22.66 -15.06
CA GLY A 88 26.96 -23.52 -14.96
C GLY A 88 27.50 -23.79 -13.55
N GLY A 89 27.86 -25.00 -13.11
CA GLY A 89 28.24 -26.22 -13.83
C GLY A 89 29.72 -26.55 -13.55
N GLY A 90 29.98 -27.73 -12.97
CA GLY A 90 31.32 -28.34 -12.75
C GLY A 90 32.05 -27.81 -11.51
N ASP A 91 32.71 -28.60 -10.67
CA ASP A 91 33.11 -30.01 -10.68
C ASP A 91 33.42 -30.44 -9.23
#